data_AF-A0A1V2MG35-F1
#
_entry.id   AF-A0A1V2MG35-F1
#
_cell.length_a   1.000
_cell.length_b   1.000
_cell.length_c   1.000
_cell.angle_alpha   90.00
_cell.angle_beta   90.00
_cell.angle_gamma   90.00
#
_symmetry.space_group_name_H-M   'P 1'
#
loop_
_entity.id
_entity.type
_entity.pdbx_description
1 polymer ?
#
loop_
_entity_poly.entity_id
_entity_poly.type
_entity_poly.pdbx_seq_one_letter_code
_entity_poly.pdbx_strand_id
1 'polypeptide(L)'
;FIGLNSNIEIRQSDGLSNIKKEDNIDTIIISGMGGHLIKNILAKNFHTTQSIKQLILSPQNAQNNLRKFLHNSNFKIINEIFLKDMSKFYVIIIAEKGSESYNNEYEYEYGRFNIKKLNLAFQEFVNHRKIILTGILNNLDPSSARYTILNKELEDLKCIL
;
A
#
# COMPACT_ATOMS: atom_id res chain seq x y z
N PHE A 1 26.89 -11.86 -6.34
CA PHE A 1 26.46 -12.59 -5.12
C PHE A 1 27.56 -13.39 -4.42
N ILE A 2 28.80 -13.47 -4.96
CA ILE A 2 29.89 -14.19 -4.31
C ILE A 2 30.32 -13.40 -3.05
N GLY A 3 30.04 -13.92 -1.86
CA GLY A 3 30.53 -13.36 -0.58
C GLY A 3 29.49 -13.12 0.54
N LEU A 4 28.19 -13.31 0.30
CA LEU A 4 27.12 -13.06 1.30
C LEU A 4 26.50 -14.33 1.90
N ASN A 5 26.97 -15.53 1.53
CA ASN A 5 26.30 -16.80 1.82
C ASN A 5 26.17 -17.13 3.32
N SER A 6 26.93 -16.49 4.21
CA SER A 6 26.76 -16.68 5.66
C SER A 6 25.60 -15.88 6.26
N ASN A 7 25.14 -14.83 5.57
CA ASN A 7 24.15 -13.87 6.10
C ASN A 7 22.84 -13.86 5.29
N ILE A 8 22.82 -14.56 4.15
CA ILE A 8 21.68 -14.63 3.25
C ILE A 8 21.41 -16.10 2.94
N GLU A 9 20.24 -16.57 3.33
CA GLU A 9 19.73 -17.88 2.94
C GLU A 9 18.70 -17.71 1.82
N ILE A 10 18.85 -18.48 0.75
CA ILE A 10 17.91 -18.47 -0.38
C ILE A 10 17.05 -19.72 -0.28
N ARG A 11 15.73 -19.53 -0.26
CA ARG A 11 14.75 -20.62 -0.20
C ARG A 11 13.75 -20.49 -1.34
N GLN A 12 13.46 -21.61 -2.00
CA GLN A 12 12.27 -21.71 -2.83
C GLN A 12 11.06 -21.85 -1.90
N SER A 13 10.10 -20.92 -1.96
CA SER A 13 8.89 -20.95 -1.13
C SER A 13 7.71 -20.30 -1.85
N ASP A 14 6.50 -20.75 -1.53
CA ASP A 14 5.26 -20.04 -1.85
C ASP A 14 4.94 -19.06 -0.72
N GLY A 15 5.30 -17.78 -0.93
CA GLY A 15 5.13 -16.73 0.06
C GLY A 15 5.94 -17.00 1.33
N LEU A 16 5.27 -17.06 2.47
CA LEU A 16 5.90 -17.23 3.78
C LEU A 16 5.88 -18.69 4.28
N SER A 17 5.56 -19.64 3.42
CA SER A 17 5.28 -21.03 3.82
C SER A 17 6.49 -21.79 4.36
N ASN A 18 7.71 -21.41 3.96
CA ASN A 18 8.95 -22.03 4.45
C ASN A 18 9.67 -21.19 5.52
N ILE A 19 8.99 -20.23 6.15
CA ILE A 19 9.50 -19.55 7.34
C ILE A 19 9.26 -20.44 8.55
N LYS A 20 10.33 -20.71 9.29
CA LYS A 20 10.36 -21.51 10.52
C LYS A 20 10.51 -20.59 11.72
N LYS A 21 10.14 -21.07 12.91
CA LYS A 21 10.30 -20.28 14.15
C LYS A 21 11.77 -20.02 14.46
N GLU A 22 12.63 -21.00 14.18
CA GLU A 22 14.08 -20.90 14.39
C GLU A 22 14.75 -19.80 13.56
N ASP A 23 14.12 -19.33 12.48
CA ASP A 23 14.64 -18.26 11.64
C ASP A 23 14.66 -16.91 12.37
N ASN A 24 13.88 -16.75 13.46
CA ASN A 24 13.80 -15.53 14.26
C ASN A 24 13.57 -14.25 13.43
N ILE A 25 12.79 -14.35 12.35
CA ILE A 25 12.47 -13.20 11.48
C ILE A 25 11.72 -12.14 12.29
N ASP A 26 12.20 -10.91 12.25
CA ASP A 26 11.54 -9.76 12.90
C ASP A 26 10.80 -8.87 11.89
N THR A 27 11.24 -8.87 10.64
CA THR A 27 10.80 -7.95 9.59
C THR A 27 10.56 -8.72 8.29
N ILE A 28 9.42 -8.48 7.66
CA ILE A 28 9.12 -8.99 6.32
C ILE A 28 9.04 -7.84 5.34
N ILE A 29 9.73 -7.99 4.21
CA ILE A 29 9.68 -7.07 3.08
C ILE A 29 9.00 -7.76 1.90
N ILE A 30 7.93 -7.15 1.36
CA ILE A 30 7.23 -7.63 0.15
C ILE A 30 7.09 -6.46 -0.81
N SER A 31 7.80 -6.52 -1.94
CA SER A 31 7.83 -5.46 -2.94
C SER A 31 7.58 -6.00 -4.34
N GLY A 32 7.10 -5.13 -5.25
CA GLY A 32 6.94 -5.47 -6.66
C GLY A 32 5.71 -6.32 -7.00
N MET A 33 4.76 -6.44 -6.07
CA MET A 33 3.54 -7.24 -6.23
C MET A 33 2.27 -6.37 -6.14
N GLY A 34 1.16 -6.86 -6.70
CA GLY A 34 -0.16 -6.22 -6.50
C GLY A 34 -0.67 -6.37 -5.06
N GLY A 35 -1.40 -5.39 -4.54
CA GLY A 35 -1.83 -5.35 -3.14
C GLY A 35 -2.67 -6.55 -2.71
N HIS A 36 -3.51 -7.08 -3.60
CA HIS A 36 -4.27 -8.31 -3.35
C HIS A 36 -3.38 -9.54 -3.15
N LEU A 37 -2.31 -9.68 -3.94
CA LEU A 37 -1.37 -10.79 -3.81
C LEU A 37 -0.59 -10.69 -2.50
N ILE A 38 -0.11 -9.49 -2.15
CA ILE A 38 0.56 -9.23 -0.86
C ILE A 38 -0.37 -9.63 0.29
N LYS A 39 -1.63 -9.17 0.27
CA LYS A 39 -2.66 -9.57 1.24
C LYS A 39 -2.78 -11.09 1.32
N ASN A 40 -2.87 -11.78 0.19
CA ASN A 40 -3.07 -13.23 0.17
C ASN A 40 -1.86 -13.98 0.75
N ILE A 41 -0.64 -13.53 0.46
CA ILE A 41 0.60 -14.08 1.06
C ILE A 41 0.56 -13.94 2.58
N LEU A 42 0.24 -12.74 3.07
CA LEU A 42 0.16 -12.46 4.51
C LEU A 42 -0.97 -13.25 5.20
N ALA A 43 -2.12 -13.39 4.55
CA ALA A 43 -3.28 -14.09 5.09
C ALA A 43 -3.12 -15.62 5.10
N LYS A 44 -2.54 -16.20 4.05
CA LYS A 44 -2.30 -17.65 3.94
C LYS A 44 -1.38 -18.16 5.06
N ASN A 45 -0.42 -17.33 5.48
CA ASN A 45 0.53 -17.63 6.54
C ASN A 45 0.27 -16.76 7.78
N PHE A 46 -0.99 -16.60 8.17
CA PHE A 46 -1.41 -15.67 9.21
C PHE A 46 -0.66 -15.85 10.54
N HIS A 47 -0.40 -17.08 10.98
CA HIS A 47 0.37 -17.32 12.22
C HIS A 47 1.79 -16.73 12.15
N THR A 48 2.50 -16.97 11.05
CA THR A 48 3.83 -16.38 10.80
C THR A 48 3.71 -14.87 10.75
N THR A 49 2.79 -14.33 9.94
CA THR A 49 2.54 -12.89 9.87
C THR A 49 2.28 -12.31 11.26
N GLN A 50 1.55 -13.03 12.13
CA GLN A 50 1.21 -12.54 13.45
C GLN A 50 2.39 -12.49 14.43
N SER A 51 3.45 -13.28 14.23
CA SER A 51 4.65 -13.23 15.07
C SER A 51 5.66 -12.16 14.67
N ILE A 52 5.51 -11.56 13.50
CA ILE A 52 6.44 -10.57 12.94
C ILE A 52 6.21 -9.20 13.56
N LYS A 53 7.30 -8.48 13.83
CA LYS A 53 7.27 -7.15 14.44
C LYS A 53 6.91 -6.08 13.42
N GLN A 54 7.51 -6.15 12.24
CA GLN A 54 7.40 -5.10 11.21
C GLN A 54 7.16 -5.67 9.81
N LEU A 55 6.31 -5.00 9.05
CA LEU A 55 6.05 -5.24 7.63
C LEU A 55 6.47 -4.00 6.83
N ILE A 56 7.27 -4.19 5.77
CA ILE A 56 7.58 -3.16 4.79
C ILE A 56 7.05 -3.63 3.44
N LEU A 57 5.98 -2.98 2.98
CA LEU A 57 5.19 -3.44 1.83
C LEU A 57 5.20 -2.38 0.74
N SER A 58 5.53 -2.76 -0.49
CA SER A 58 5.52 -1.87 -1.66
C SER A 58 4.55 -2.39 -2.72
N PRO A 59 3.23 -2.23 -2.52
CA PRO A 59 2.20 -2.65 -3.48
C PRO A 59 2.22 -1.81 -4.76
N GLN A 60 2.07 -2.46 -5.92
CA GLN A 60 1.95 -1.77 -7.21
C GLN A 60 0.52 -1.28 -7.51
N ASN A 61 -0.49 -1.83 -6.85
CA ASN A 61 -1.90 -1.49 -7.00
C ASN A 61 -2.69 -1.91 -5.74
N ALA A 62 -3.99 -1.58 -5.70
CA ALA A 62 -4.91 -2.01 -4.64
C ALA A 62 -4.41 -1.70 -3.23
N GLN A 63 -3.80 -0.52 -3.06
CA GLN A 63 -3.20 -0.08 -1.81
C GLN A 63 -4.26 0.04 -0.70
N ASN A 64 -5.45 0.52 -1.05
CA ASN A 64 -6.61 0.58 -0.16
C ASN A 64 -6.97 -0.76 0.48
N ASN A 65 -7.01 -1.82 -0.32
CA ASN A 65 -7.32 -3.17 0.11
C ASN A 65 -6.23 -3.70 1.06
N LEU A 66 -4.96 -3.40 0.77
CA LEU A 66 -3.86 -3.79 1.62
C LEU A 66 -3.89 -3.04 2.96
N ARG A 67 -4.12 -1.72 2.97
CA ARG A 67 -4.26 -0.93 4.21
C ARG A 67 -5.41 -1.43 5.09
N LYS A 68 -6.58 -1.69 4.50
CA LYS A 68 -7.72 -2.28 5.23
C LYS A 68 -7.41 -3.65 5.80
N PHE A 69 -6.71 -4.50 5.04
CA PHE A 69 -6.29 -5.81 5.53
C PHE A 69 -5.33 -5.71 6.73
N LEU A 70 -4.36 -4.78 6.69
CA LEU A 70 -3.44 -4.55 7.80
C LEU A 70 -4.20 -4.19 9.09
N HIS A 71 -5.10 -3.21 9.02
CA HIS A 71 -5.91 -2.80 10.17
C HIS A 71 -6.77 -3.95 10.71
N ASN A 72 -7.44 -4.69 9.82
CA ASN A 72 -8.24 -5.86 10.19
C ASN A 72 -7.40 -7.01 10.76
N SER A 73 -6.09 -6.99 10.56
CA SER A 73 -5.14 -8.02 11.01
C SER A 73 -4.31 -7.57 12.22
N ASN A 74 -4.76 -6.53 12.95
CA ASN A 74 -4.07 -5.97 14.11
C ASN A 74 -2.65 -5.46 13.79
N PHE A 75 -2.53 -4.80 12.62
CA PHE A 75 -1.41 -3.96 12.28
C PHE A 75 -1.85 -2.50 12.15
N LYS A 76 -1.01 -1.59 12.62
CA LYS A 76 -1.11 -0.14 12.39
C LYS A 76 -0.05 0.28 11.39
N ILE A 77 -0.38 1.26 10.56
CA ILE A 77 0.58 1.87 9.65
C ILE A 77 1.33 2.93 10.44
N ILE A 78 2.65 2.81 10.54
CA ILE A 78 3.48 3.76 11.30
C ILE A 78 4.12 4.81 10.41
N ASN A 79 4.23 4.53 9.11
CA ASN A 79 4.83 5.42 8.15
C ASN A 79 4.48 5.00 6.71
N GLU A 80 4.47 5.98 5.81
CA GLU A 80 4.42 5.72 4.37
C GLU A 80 5.43 6.61 3.64
N ILE A 81 5.96 6.10 2.54
CA ILE A 81 6.85 6.82 1.63
C ILE A 81 6.23 6.79 0.25
N PHE A 82 5.91 7.97 -0.28
CA PHE A 82 5.46 8.14 -1.65
C PHE A 82 6.62 8.67 -2.50
N LEU A 83 6.94 8.01 -3.60
CA LEU A 83 8.05 8.41 -4.47
C LEU A 83 7.69 8.25 -5.94
N LYS A 84 8.45 8.93 -6.78
CA LYS A 84 8.39 8.80 -8.24
C LYS A 84 9.74 8.31 -8.74
N ASP A 85 9.72 7.27 -9.56
CA ASP A 85 10.91 6.73 -10.24
C ASP A 85 10.55 6.33 -11.67
N MET A 86 11.40 6.67 -12.64
CA MET A 86 11.17 6.40 -14.08
C MET A 86 9.74 6.73 -14.55
N SER A 87 9.22 7.90 -14.13
CA SER A 87 7.86 8.39 -14.42
C SER A 87 6.71 7.54 -13.85
N LYS A 88 6.98 6.65 -12.91
CA LYS A 88 5.99 5.85 -12.19
C LYS A 88 5.97 6.21 -10.71
N PHE A 89 4.78 6.19 -10.11
CA PHE A 89 4.61 6.44 -8.69
C PHE A 89 4.59 5.14 -7.89
N TYR A 90 5.27 5.14 -6.76
CA TYR A 90 5.33 4.01 -5.84
C TYR A 90 5.01 4.47 -4.42
N VAL A 91 4.41 3.55 -3.66
CA VAL A 91 4.21 3.73 -2.22
C VAL A 91 4.87 2.58 -1.47
N ILE A 92 5.54 2.93 -0.38
CA ILE A 92 6.03 1.99 0.62
C ILE A 92 5.20 2.21 1.88
N ILE A 93 4.58 1.16 2.38
CA ILE A 93 3.78 1.12 3.60
C ILE A 93 4.60 0.40 4.65
N ILE A 94 4.82 1.05 5.80
CA ILE A 94 5.52 0.47 6.94
C ILE A 94 4.49 0.27 8.04
N ALA A 95 4.32 -0.97 8.47
CA ALA A 95 3.32 -1.36 9.45
C ALA A 95 3.92 -2.22 10.56
N GLU A 96 3.36 -2.06 11.76
CA GLU A 96 3.76 -2.78 12.97
C GLU A 96 2.54 -3.27 13.72
N LYS A 97 2.75 -4.10 14.74
CA LYS A 97 1.67 -4.55 15.62
C LYS A 97 0.93 -3.40 16.28
N GLY A 98 -0.39 -3.48 16.22
CA GLY A 98 -1.28 -2.52 16.85
C GLY A 98 -2.62 -2.42 16.15
N SER A 99 -3.59 -1.86 16.86
CA SER A 99 -4.90 -1.55 16.31
C SER A 99 -4.91 -0.11 15.82
N GLU A 100 -5.40 0.09 14.60
CA GLU A 100 -5.62 1.40 13.98
C GLU A 100 -6.84 1.31 13.07
N SER A 101 -7.52 2.43 12.86
CA SER A 101 -8.54 2.58 11.83
C SER A 101 -8.53 4.00 11.28
N TYR A 102 -8.94 4.14 10.03
CA TYR A 102 -9.19 5.44 9.39
C TYR A 102 -10.69 5.67 9.26
N ASN A 103 -11.10 6.92 9.48
CA ASN A 103 -12.50 7.32 9.39
C ASN A 103 -12.90 7.62 7.95
N ASN A 104 -11.94 8.09 7.14
CA ASN A 104 -12.18 8.52 5.78
C ASN A 104 -11.65 7.50 4.77
N GLU A 105 -12.46 7.17 3.77
CA GLU A 105 -12.08 6.23 2.71
C GLU A 105 -10.89 6.72 1.87
N TYR A 106 -10.74 8.03 1.67
CA TYR A 106 -9.59 8.59 0.95
C TYR A 106 -8.26 8.40 1.71
N GLU A 107 -8.28 8.24 3.04
CA GLU A 107 -7.08 7.88 3.81
C GLU A 107 -6.65 6.44 3.50
N TYR A 108 -7.60 5.54 3.24
CA TYR A 108 -7.29 4.20 2.75
C TYR A 108 -6.82 4.23 1.30
N GLU A 109 -7.36 5.09 0.45
CA GLU A 109 -6.96 5.17 -0.96
C GLU A 109 -5.55 5.73 -1.11
N TYR A 110 -5.27 6.89 -0.51
CA TYR A 110 -4.03 7.64 -0.74
C TYR A 110 -3.00 7.51 0.39
N GLY A 111 -3.42 7.05 1.56
CA GLY A 111 -2.56 6.87 2.73
C GLY A 111 -2.50 8.10 3.62
N ARG A 112 -2.90 7.96 4.88
CA ARG A 112 -2.90 9.03 5.90
C ARG A 112 -1.55 9.72 6.00
N PHE A 113 -0.44 8.98 5.95
CA PHE A 113 0.89 9.56 6.07
C PHE A 113 1.30 10.32 4.82
N ASN A 114 0.93 9.83 3.64
CA ASN A 114 1.20 10.53 2.38
C ASN A 114 0.45 11.85 2.32
N ILE A 115 -0.83 11.84 2.72
CA ILE A 115 -1.68 13.03 2.83
C ILE A 115 -1.09 14.02 3.84
N LYS A 116 -0.68 13.56 5.03
CA LYS A 116 -0.12 14.45 6.05
C LYS A 116 1.23 15.06 5.64
N LYS A 117 2.09 14.26 4.99
CA LYS A 117 3.43 14.69 4.58
C LYS A 117 3.42 15.58 3.36
N LEU A 118 2.50 15.32 2.42
CA LEU A 118 2.33 16.11 1.21
C LEU A 118 3.65 16.36 0.48
N ASN A 119 4.46 15.32 0.28
CA ASN A 119 5.74 15.48 -0.40
C ASN A 119 5.56 15.84 -1.89
N LEU A 120 6.63 16.31 -2.54
CA LEU A 120 6.57 16.77 -3.94
C LEU A 120 6.03 15.71 -4.90
N ALA A 121 6.45 14.45 -4.76
CA ALA A 121 5.99 13.36 -5.61
C ALA A 121 4.48 13.10 -5.44
N PHE A 122 3.97 13.16 -4.21
CA PHE A 122 2.56 12.97 -3.91
C PHE A 122 1.72 14.15 -4.42
N GLN A 123 2.19 15.40 -4.24
CA GLN A 123 1.54 16.57 -4.81
C GLN A 123 1.45 16.49 -6.35
N GLU A 124 2.55 16.09 -7.00
CA GLU A 124 2.59 15.89 -8.45
C GLU A 124 1.55 14.84 -8.89
N PHE A 125 1.49 13.70 -8.19
CA PHE A 125 0.51 12.66 -8.44
C PHE A 125 -0.93 13.17 -8.31
N VAL A 126 -1.26 13.86 -7.20
CA VAL A 126 -2.61 14.38 -6.95
C VAL A 126 -3.02 15.37 -8.04
N ASN A 127 -2.14 16.34 -8.37
CA ASN A 127 -2.43 17.34 -9.39
C ASN A 127 -2.63 16.72 -10.77
N HIS A 128 -1.74 15.80 -11.17
CA HIS A 128 -1.87 15.07 -12.43
C HIS A 128 -3.17 14.24 -12.48
N ARG A 129 -3.52 13.57 -11.38
CA ARG A 129 -4.75 12.78 -11.27
C ARG A 129 -6.01 13.66 -11.38
N LYS A 130 -6.03 14.82 -10.74
CA LYS A 130 -7.13 15.80 -10.86
C LYS A 130 -7.36 16.21 -12.32
N ILE A 131 -6.29 16.60 -13.04
CA ILE A 131 -6.36 16.99 -14.45
C ILE A 131 -6.96 15.87 -15.31
N ILE A 132 -6.49 14.63 -15.12
CA ILE A 132 -7.02 13.47 -15.85
C ILE A 132 -8.50 13.26 -15.54
N LEU A 133 -8.89 13.27 -14.27
CA LEU A 133 -10.29 13.04 -13.87
C LEU A 133 -11.21 14.11 -14.42
N THR A 134 -10.83 15.39 -14.34
CA THR A 134 -11.60 16.49 -14.93
C THR A 134 -11.76 16.31 -16.45
N GLY A 135 -10.69 15.93 -17.16
CA GLY A 135 -10.77 15.66 -18.59
C GLY A 135 -11.71 14.51 -18.94
N ILE A 136 -11.71 13.43 -18.14
CA ILE A 136 -12.63 12.31 -18.32
C ILE A 136 -14.08 12.72 -18.03
N LEU A 137 -14.32 13.42 -16.92
CA LEU A 137 -15.66 13.83 -16.49
C LEU A 137 -16.34 14.76 -17.51
N ASN A 138 -15.59 15.66 -18.16
CA ASN A 138 -16.12 16.55 -19.20
C ASN A 138 -16.69 15.79 -20.42
N ASN A 139 -16.29 14.54 -20.62
CA ASN A 139 -16.71 13.70 -21.75
C ASN A 139 -17.64 12.55 -21.33
N LEU A 140 -18.01 12.47 -20.04
CA LEU A 140 -18.91 11.45 -19.52
C LEU A 140 -20.32 12.02 -19.33
N ASP A 141 -21.33 11.16 -19.50
CA ASP A 141 -22.71 11.46 -19.13
C ASP A 141 -22.80 11.65 -17.59
N PRO A 142 -23.24 12.83 -17.11
CA PRO A 142 -23.40 13.12 -15.67
C PRO A 142 -24.35 12.17 -14.95
N SER A 143 -25.27 11.50 -15.66
CA SER A 143 -26.20 10.53 -15.08
C SER A 143 -25.59 9.13 -14.92
N SER A 144 -24.42 8.88 -15.50
CA SER A 144 -23.78 7.56 -15.47
C SER A 144 -23.20 7.23 -14.09
N ALA A 145 -23.29 5.96 -13.69
CA ALA A 145 -22.65 5.48 -12.45
C ALA A 145 -21.13 5.76 -12.43
N ARG A 146 -20.48 5.68 -13.60
CA ARG A 146 -19.06 5.97 -13.75
C ARG A 146 -18.74 7.44 -13.46
N TYR A 147 -19.57 8.39 -13.90
CA TYR A 147 -19.42 9.80 -13.58
C TYR A 147 -19.45 10.01 -12.06
N THR A 148 -20.46 9.46 -11.39
CA THR A 148 -20.61 9.61 -9.93
C THR A 148 -19.39 9.12 -9.16
N ILE A 149 -18.83 7.96 -9.53
CA ILE A 149 -17.63 7.40 -8.90
C ILE A 149 -16.41 8.31 -9.11
N LEU A 150 -16.15 8.72 -10.35
CA LEU A 150 -14.99 9.55 -10.66
C LEU A 150 -15.11 10.97 -10.11
N ASN A 151 -16.33 11.52 -10.07
CA ASN A 151 -16.59 12.83 -9.47
C ASN A 151 -16.34 12.78 -7.96
N LYS A 152 -16.74 11.70 -7.29
CA LYS A 152 -16.40 11.49 -5.87
C LYS A 152 -14.88 11.41 -5.66
N GLU A 153 -14.17 10.64 -6.49
CA GLU A 153 -12.69 10.57 -6.42
C GLU A 153 -12.07 11.97 -6.60
N LEU A 154 -12.59 12.77 -7.53
CA LEU A 154 -12.13 14.14 -7.75
C LEU A 154 -12.37 15.04 -6.53
N GLU A 155 -13.54 14.95 -5.88
CA GLU A 155 -13.82 15.68 -4.64
C GLU A 155 -12.91 15.23 -3.49
N ASP A 156 -12.68 13.92 -3.33
CA ASP A 156 -11.75 13.39 -2.33
C ASP A 156 -10.33 13.96 -2.56
N LEU A 157 -9.87 14.04 -3.80
CA LEU A 157 -8.57 14.64 -4.14
C LEU A 157 -8.52 16.16 -3.87
N LYS A 158 -9.63 16.89 -4.01
CA LYS A 158 -9.74 18.32 -3.65
C LYS A 158 -9.70 18.54 -2.13
N CYS A 159 -10.12 17.56 -1.34
CA CYS A 159 -9.99 17.62 0.12
C CYS A 159 -8.53 17.45 0.60
N ILE A 160 -7.68 16.81 -0.20
CA ILE A 160 -6.25 16.58 0.12
C ILE A 160 -5.38 17.81 -0.18
N LEU A 161 -5.68 18.50 -1.28
CA LEU A 161 -4.98 19.68 -1.82
C LEU A 161 -6.00 20.64 -2.42
#